data_AF-A0A950PY87-F1
#
_entry.id   AF-A0A950PY87-F1
#
_cell.length_a   1.000
_cell.length_b   1.000
_cell.length_c   1.000
_cell.angle_alpha   90.00
_cell.angle_beta   90.00
_cell.angle_gamma   90.00
#
_symmetry.space_group_name_H-M   'P 1'
#
loop_
_entity.id
_entity.type
_entity.pdbx_description
1 polymer ?
#
loop_
_entity_poly.entity_id
_entity_poly.type
_entity_poly.pdbx_seq_one_letter_code
_entity_poly.pdbx_strand_id
1 'polypeptide(L)'
;MDDVTGEVTDLLQHLIRNACVNDGAPDSGEESRNADVLESYLEGSGIDLERYEPVPSRASLVGRIEGRDRDAPTLLLMGHTDVVPANPDGWQRDPFGGELVDGEIWGRGAIDMLNLTASMAVATRHLADDGFRPA
;
A
#
# COMPACT_ATOMS: atom_id res chain seq x y z
N MET A 1 0.05 13.67 16.20
CA MET A 1 -0.07 13.45 14.75
C MET A 1 -1.53 13.73 14.41
N ASP A 2 -1.83 14.44 13.32
CA ASP A 2 -3.23 14.57 12.89
C ASP A 2 -3.79 13.19 12.50
N ASP A 3 -5.12 13.10 12.40
CA ASP A 3 -5.83 11.83 12.20
C ASP A 3 -5.35 11.09 10.94
N VAL A 4 -5.22 11.83 9.84
CA VAL A 4 -4.79 11.29 8.53
C VAL A 4 -3.35 10.78 8.57
N THR A 5 -2.42 11.55 9.16
CA THR A 5 -1.02 11.12 9.22
C THR A 5 -0.86 9.90 10.13
N GLY A 6 -1.67 9.77 11.19
CA GLY A 6 -1.72 8.59 12.03
C GLY A 6 -2.19 7.36 11.27
N GLU A 7 -3.26 7.50 10.48
CA GLU A 7 -3.80 6.43 9.65
C GLU A 7 -2.82 5.95 8.56
N VAL A 8 -2.14 6.88 7.88
CA VAL A 8 -1.07 6.54 6.92
C VAL A 8 0.07 5.80 7.62
N THR A 9 0.44 6.25 8.83
CA THR A 9 1.49 5.60 9.64
C THR A 9 1.10 4.17 9.97
N ASP A 10 -0.09 3.95 10.50
CA ASP A 10 -0.58 2.62 10.87
C ASP A 10 -0.63 1.69 9.65
N LEU A 11 -1.17 2.15 8.52
CA LEU A 11 -1.22 1.36 7.30
C LEU A 11 0.19 1.00 6.79
N LEU A 12 1.10 1.98 6.73
CA LEU A 12 2.49 1.75 6.33
C LEU A 12 3.19 0.72 7.22
N GLN A 13 3.01 0.80 8.53
CA GLN A 13 3.59 -0.16 9.46
C GLN A 13 3.10 -1.59 9.19
N HIS A 14 1.81 -1.79 8.89
CA HIS A 14 1.29 -3.10 8.49
C HIS A 14 1.92 -3.59 7.18
N LEU A 15 2.03 -2.73 6.17
CA LEU A 15 2.62 -3.11 4.89
C LEU A 15 4.10 -3.52 5.01
N ILE A 16 4.86 -2.84 5.86
CA ILE A 16 6.27 -3.18 6.14
C ILE A 16 6.37 -4.55 6.84
N ARG A 17 5.53 -4.78 7.85
CA ARG A 17 5.54 -6.02 8.66
C ARG A 17 5.18 -7.27 7.86
N ASN A 18 4.44 -7.11 6.79
CA ASN A 18 4.13 -8.19 5.88
C ASN A 18 5.36 -8.71 5.13
N ALA A 19 6.48 -7.98 5.08
CA ALA A 19 7.74 -8.46 4.51
C ALA A 19 7.56 -9.13 3.13
N CYS A 20 6.88 -8.44 2.22
CA CYS A 20 6.68 -8.88 0.84
C CYS A 20 8.00 -8.78 0.04
N VAL A 21 8.97 -9.64 0.37
CA VAL A 21 10.33 -9.59 -0.17
C VAL A 21 10.38 -10.26 -1.53
N ASN A 22 10.70 -9.50 -2.57
CA ASN A 22 10.96 -9.98 -3.91
C ASN A 22 12.47 -10.01 -4.16
N ASP A 23 13.04 -11.21 -4.28
CA ASP A 23 14.47 -11.42 -4.53
C ASP A 23 14.79 -11.63 -6.03
N GLY A 24 13.77 -11.48 -6.89
CA GLY A 24 13.84 -11.69 -8.33
C GLY A 24 13.44 -13.09 -8.78
N ALA A 25 13.22 -14.04 -7.86
CA ALA A 25 12.64 -15.33 -8.21
C ALA A 25 11.14 -15.20 -8.55
N PRO A 26 10.61 -15.97 -9.52
CA PRO A 26 9.20 -15.88 -9.92
C PRO A 26 8.18 -16.15 -8.81
N ASP A 27 8.57 -16.93 -7.80
CA ASP A 27 7.78 -17.33 -6.63
C ASP A 27 8.10 -16.50 -5.36
N SER A 28 8.96 -15.48 -5.46
CA SER A 28 9.22 -14.51 -4.40
C SER A 28 8.23 -13.33 -4.44
N GLY A 29 8.22 -12.48 -3.42
CA GLY A 29 7.37 -11.29 -3.34
C GLY A 29 6.23 -11.47 -2.35
N GLU A 30 5.37 -12.45 -2.56
CA GLU A 30 4.18 -12.68 -1.73
C GLU A 30 3.34 -11.41 -1.48
N GLU A 31 3.20 -10.59 -2.53
CA GLU A 31 2.46 -9.33 -2.52
C GLU A 31 0.98 -9.52 -2.17
N SER A 32 0.46 -10.74 -2.26
CA SER A 32 -0.86 -11.09 -1.75
C SER A 32 -1.08 -10.61 -0.31
N ARG A 33 -0.07 -10.70 0.57
CA ARG A 33 -0.19 -10.23 1.96
C ARG A 33 -0.48 -8.73 2.05
N ASN A 34 0.21 -7.93 1.22
CA ASN A 34 -0.02 -6.48 1.15
C ASN A 34 -1.30 -6.12 0.38
N ALA A 35 -1.66 -6.90 -0.64
CA ALA A 35 -2.95 -6.76 -1.32
C ALA A 35 -4.11 -7.01 -0.35
N ASP A 36 -4.03 -8.02 0.52
CA ASP A 36 -5.07 -8.35 1.51
C ASP A 36 -5.26 -7.22 2.55
N VAL A 37 -4.15 -6.61 3.01
CA VAL A 37 -4.19 -5.45 3.91
C VAL A 37 -4.83 -4.24 3.23
N LEU A 38 -4.45 -3.94 1.98
CA LEU A 38 -5.02 -2.82 1.24
C LEU A 38 -6.50 -3.04 0.90
N GLU A 39 -6.88 -4.26 0.52
CA GLU A 39 -8.27 -4.64 0.24
C GLU A 39 -9.11 -4.47 1.49
N SER A 40 -8.68 -5.03 2.63
CA SER A 40 -9.35 -4.87 3.93
C SER A 40 -9.44 -3.39 4.36
N TYR A 41 -8.42 -2.60 4.05
CA TYR A 41 -8.41 -1.16 4.36
C TYR A 41 -9.36 -0.37 3.46
N LEU A 42 -9.56 -0.75 2.19
CA LEU A 42 -10.42 -0.02 1.26
C LEU A 42 -11.87 -0.55 1.25
N GLU A 43 -12.12 -1.73 1.80
CA GLU A 43 -13.46 -2.31 1.90
C GLU A 43 -14.46 -1.36 2.58
N GLY A 44 -15.67 -1.27 2.00
CA GLY A 44 -16.76 -0.47 2.54
C GLY A 44 -16.73 1.03 2.21
N SER A 45 -15.69 1.53 1.51
CA SER A 45 -15.52 2.96 1.20
C SER A 45 -16.17 3.45 -0.11
N GLY A 46 -16.98 2.62 -0.77
CA GLY A 46 -17.57 2.97 -2.09
C GLY A 46 -16.58 2.95 -3.26
N ILE A 47 -15.36 2.46 -3.02
CA ILE A 47 -14.34 2.18 -4.05
C ILE A 47 -14.64 0.82 -4.68
N ASP A 48 -14.65 0.76 -6.01
CA ASP A 48 -14.71 -0.50 -6.74
C ASP A 48 -13.33 -1.17 -6.72
N LEU A 49 -13.23 -2.35 -6.10
CA LEU A 49 -11.99 -3.10 -5.94
C LEU A 49 -11.95 -4.30 -6.89
N GLU A 50 -10.83 -4.44 -7.60
CA GLU A 50 -10.53 -5.57 -8.47
C GLU A 50 -9.16 -6.16 -8.13
N ARG A 51 -9.08 -7.48 -7.97
CA ARG A 51 -7.85 -8.21 -7.65
C ARG A 51 -7.36 -9.00 -8.86
N TYR A 52 -6.05 -8.96 -9.10
CA TYR A 52 -5.38 -9.67 -10.19
C TYR A 52 -4.23 -10.50 -9.64
N GLU A 53 -4.24 -11.82 -9.89
CA GLU A 53 -3.21 -12.75 -9.39
C GLU A 53 -2.76 -13.70 -10.50
N PRO A 54 -1.86 -13.26 -11.40
CA PRO A 54 -1.39 -14.07 -12.52
C PRO A 54 -0.46 -15.22 -12.10
N VAL A 55 0.21 -15.07 -10.95
CA VAL A 55 1.07 -16.08 -10.33
C VAL A 55 0.63 -16.20 -8.87
N PRO A 56 0.51 -17.41 -8.30
CA PRO A 56 0.12 -17.57 -6.89
C PRO A 56 0.97 -16.70 -5.97
N SER A 57 0.34 -16.03 -5.01
CA SER A 57 0.92 -15.05 -4.07
C SER A 57 1.40 -13.72 -4.66
N ARG A 58 1.44 -13.56 -5.98
CA ARG A 58 1.81 -12.31 -6.67
C ARG A 58 0.57 -11.51 -7.05
N ALA A 59 -0.12 -10.95 -6.06
CA ALA A 59 -1.37 -10.23 -6.30
C ALA A 59 -1.16 -8.72 -6.48
N SER A 60 -1.94 -8.13 -7.40
CA SER A 60 -2.15 -6.70 -7.56
C SER A 60 -3.58 -6.34 -7.21
N LEU A 61 -3.78 -5.17 -6.61
CA LEU A 61 -5.08 -4.60 -6.31
C LEU A 61 -5.29 -3.31 -7.13
N VAL A 62 -6.45 -3.19 -7.77
CA VAL A 62 -6.89 -1.97 -8.46
C VAL A 62 -8.13 -1.46 -7.76
N GLY A 63 -8.05 -0.24 -7.21
CA GLY A 63 -9.20 0.49 -6.68
C GLY A 63 -9.63 1.62 -7.60
N ARG A 64 -10.93 1.81 -7.77
CA ARG A 64 -11.49 2.85 -8.65
C ARG A 64 -12.59 3.67 -7.96
N ILE A 65 -12.49 4.99 -8.10
CA ILE A 65 -13.59 5.93 -7.90
C ILE A 65 -14.09 6.34 -9.30
N GLU A 66 -15.31 5.97 -9.65
CA GLU A 66 -15.87 6.25 -10.99
C GLU A 66 -16.11 7.76 -11.19
N GLY A 67 -15.52 8.29 -12.27
CA GLY A 67 -15.69 9.68 -12.71
C GLY A 67 -17.10 10.00 -13.18
N ARG A 68 -17.39 11.28 -13.43
CA ARG A 68 -18.70 11.74 -13.90
C ARG A 68 -18.78 11.74 -15.43
N ASP A 69 -17.67 12.00 -16.10
CA ASP A 69 -17.50 11.95 -17.55
C ASP A 69 -16.73 10.70 -17.96
N ARG A 70 -17.35 9.88 -18.84
CA ARG A 70 -16.73 8.63 -19.33
C ARG A 70 -15.69 8.87 -20.42
N ASP A 71 -15.67 10.06 -21.02
CA ASP A 71 -14.75 10.45 -22.07
C ASP A 71 -13.52 11.21 -21.52
N ALA A 72 -13.51 11.52 -20.22
CA ALA A 72 -12.38 12.16 -19.54
C ALA A 72 -11.19 11.20 -19.35
N PRO A 73 -9.94 11.71 -19.32
CA PRO A 73 -8.77 10.89 -19.06
C PRO A 73 -8.76 10.37 -17.61
N THR A 74 -8.23 9.17 -17.41
CA THR A 74 -8.05 8.56 -16.08
C THR A 74 -6.74 9.02 -15.44
N LEU A 75 -6.79 9.46 -14.17
CA LEU A 75 -5.60 9.59 -13.33
C LEU A 75 -5.29 8.24 -12.68
N LEU A 76 -4.09 7.70 -12.92
CA LEU A 76 -3.63 6.47 -12.27
C LEU A 76 -2.60 6.81 -11.19
N LEU A 77 -2.94 6.48 -9.96
CA LEU A 77 -2.02 6.45 -8.83
C LEU A 77 -1.44 5.03 -8.76
N MET A 78 -0.14 4.88 -9.04
CA MET A 78 0.52 3.58 -9.11
C MET A 78 1.62 3.47 -8.06
N GLY A 79 1.63 2.34 -7.35
CA GLY A 79 2.74 1.92 -6.50
C GLY A 79 2.94 0.41 -6.56
N HIS A 80 4.10 -0.05 -6.11
CA HIS A 80 4.36 -1.47 -5.88
C HIS A 80 4.31 -1.79 -4.38
N THR A 81 4.07 -3.06 -4.06
CA THR A 81 3.86 -3.56 -2.69
C THR A 81 4.92 -4.56 -2.25
N ASP A 82 5.82 -4.95 -3.15
CA ASP A 82 7.03 -5.70 -2.82
C ASP A 82 8.17 -4.78 -2.38
N VAL A 83 9.16 -5.40 -1.75
CA VAL A 83 10.38 -4.74 -1.33
C VAL A 83 11.58 -5.61 -1.66
N VAL A 84 12.74 -4.99 -1.84
CA VAL A 84 14.00 -5.72 -2.02
C VAL A 84 14.45 -6.38 -0.72
N PRO A 85 15.31 -7.42 -0.77
CA PRO A 85 15.88 -8.04 0.42
C PRO A 85 16.56 -7.04 1.37
N ALA A 86 16.56 -7.39 2.65
CA ALA A 86 17.28 -6.67 3.68
C ALA A 86 18.22 -7.63 4.40
N ASN A 87 19.48 -7.23 4.62
CA ASN A 87 20.41 -7.96 5.48
C ASN A 87 20.27 -7.42 6.92
N PRO A 88 19.72 -8.18 7.89
CA PRO A 88 19.47 -7.71 9.24
C PRO A 88 20.72 -7.17 9.97
N ASP A 89 21.90 -7.72 9.69
CA ASP A 89 23.16 -7.29 10.33
C ASP A 89 23.54 -5.84 10.00
N GLY A 90 23.00 -5.30 8.90
CA GLY A 90 23.20 -3.92 8.48
C GLY A 90 22.20 -2.93 9.10
N TRP A 91 21.24 -3.40 9.91
CA TRP A 91 20.18 -2.56 10.45
C TRP A 91 20.33 -2.32 11.94
N GLN A 92 19.98 -1.11 12.36
CA GLN A 92 19.92 -0.74 13.79
C GLN A 92 18.60 -1.19 14.45
N ARG A 93 17.61 -1.57 13.64
CA ARG A 93 16.25 -1.99 14.00
C ARG A 93 15.84 -3.16 13.13
N ASP A 94 14.76 -3.85 13.48
CA ASP A 94 14.23 -4.90 12.61
C ASP A 94 13.83 -4.28 11.24
N PRO A 95 14.40 -4.72 10.09
CA PRO A 95 14.00 -4.21 8.78
C PRO A 95 12.52 -4.40 8.50
N PHE A 96 11.84 -5.36 9.13
CA PHE A 96 10.41 -5.60 8.93
C PHE A 96 9.60 -5.30 10.19
N GLY A 97 10.17 -4.62 11.19
CA GLY A 97 9.45 -4.25 12.41
C GLY A 97 8.42 -3.13 12.20
N GLY A 98 8.68 -2.24 11.24
CA GLY A 98 7.86 -1.04 11.00
C GLY A 98 7.76 -0.19 12.27
N GLU A 99 8.87 0.07 12.95
CA GLU A 99 8.88 0.78 14.24
C GLU A 99 8.80 2.29 14.01
N LEU A 100 7.91 2.99 14.73
CA LEU A 100 7.90 4.46 14.78
C LEU A 100 8.82 4.93 15.91
N VAL A 101 9.94 5.55 15.56
CA VAL A 101 10.97 5.99 16.51
C VAL A 101 11.28 7.46 16.25
N ASP A 102 11.11 8.30 17.27
CA ASP A 102 11.39 9.74 17.20
C ASP A 102 10.73 10.48 16.02
N GLY A 103 9.56 10.00 15.59
CA GLY A 103 8.79 10.57 14.47
C GLY A 103 9.10 9.97 13.10
N GLU A 104 9.99 8.99 13.01
CA GLU A 104 10.38 8.32 11.77
C GLU A 104 9.99 6.84 11.79
N ILE A 105 9.48 6.32 10.67
CA ILE A 105 9.17 4.90 10.53
C ILE A 105 10.41 4.18 9.99
N TRP A 106 10.89 3.21 10.76
CA TRP A 106 12.02 2.36 10.42
C TRP A 106 11.53 1.06 9.81
N GLY A 107 11.91 0.81 8.57
CA GLY A 107 11.65 -0.46 7.90
C GLY A 107 12.01 -0.47 6.41
N ARG A 108 12.30 -1.65 5.88
CA ARG A 108 12.43 -1.91 4.45
C ARG A 108 11.07 -1.68 3.80
N GLY A 109 11.05 -0.79 2.81
CA GLY A 109 9.81 -0.34 2.18
C GLY A 109 9.30 1.01 2.66
N ALA A 110 9.83 1.54 3.78
CA ALA A 110 9.35 2.80 4.36
C ALA A 110 9.50 4.02 3.42
N ILE A 111 10.47 4.01 2.51
CA ILE A 111 10.64 5.05 1.49
C ILE A 111 10.36 4.52 0.08
N ASP A 112 10.75 3.27 -0.20
CA ASP A 112 10.62 2.66 -1.54
C ASP A 112 9.78 1.38 -1.48
N MET A 113 8.48 1.44 -1.77
CA MET A 113 7.67 2.68 -1.89
C MET A 113 6.37 2.63 -1.10
N LEU A 114 6.36 1.82 -0.03
CA LEU A 114 5.14 1.52 0.73
C LEU A 114 4.53 2.77 1.38
N ASN A 115 5.33 3.80 1.69
CA ASN A 115 4.80 5.07 2.19
C ASN A 115 3.86 5.76 1.20
N LEU A 116 4.24 5.79 -0.09
CA LEU A 116 3.42 6.40 -1.11
C LEU A 116 2.18 5.54 -1.34
N THR A 117 2.33 4.21 -1.38
CA THR A 117 1.19 3.28 -1.51
C THR A 117 0.19 3.46 -0.36
N ALA A 118 0.64 3.53 0.89
CA ALA A 118 -0.22 3.80 2.04
C ALA A 118 -0.88 5.19 1.95
N SER A 119 -0.13 6.22 1.62
CA SER A 119 -0.65 7.60 1.48
C SER A 119 -1.72 7.70 0.39
N MET A 120 -1.50 7.04 -0.76
CA MET A 120 -2.45 7.00 -1.86
C MET A 120 -3.73 6.25 -1.46
N ALA A 121 -3.63 5.13 -0.74
CA ALA A 121 -4.78 4.38 -0.26
C ALA A 121 -5.63 5.21 0.72
N VAL A 122 -5.00 5.85 1.72
CA VAL A 122 -5.69 6.69 2.70
C VAL A 122 -6.37 7.88 2.01
N ALA A 123 -5.64 8.61 1.15
CA ALA A 123 -6.21 9.74 0.43
C ALA A 123 -7.41 9.32 -0.45
N THR A 124 -7.31 8.16 -1.13
CA THR A 124 -8.39 7.64 -1.97
C THR A 124 -9.61 7.25 -1.15
N ARG A 125 -9.42 6.58 0.00
CA ARG A 125 -10.51 6.23 0.92
C ARG A 125 -11.24 7.48 1.40
N HIS A 126 -10.52 8.50 1.87
CA HIS A 126 -11.13 9.74 2.37
C HIS A 126 -11.94 10.45 1.29
N LEU A 127 -11.42 10.52 0.06
CA LEU A 127 -12.17 11.07 -1.07
C LEU A 127 -13.47 10.29 -1.32
N ALA A 128 -13.40 8.96 -1.32
CA ALA A 128 -14.55 8.11 -1.57
C ALA A 128 -15.62 8.23 -0.45
N ASP A 129 -15.19 8.25 0.81
CA ASP A 129 -16.06 8.44 1.99
C ASP A 129 -16.77 9.81 1.96
N ASP A 130 -16.12 10.84 1.43
CA ASP A 130 -16.71 12.18 1.20
C ASP A 130 -17.66 12.25 -0.02
N GLY A 131 -17.83 11.14 -0.75
CA GLY A 131 -18.63 11.08 -1.97
C GLY A 131 -18.00 11.84 -3.14
N PHE A 132 -16.69 12.07 -3.11
CA PHE A 132 -15.97 12.67 -4.22
C PHE A 132 -16.13 11.80 -5.48
N ARG A 133 -16.32 12.47 -6.61
CA ARG A 133 -16.26 11.85 -7.93
C ARG A 133 -15.48 12.77 -8.86
N PRO A 134 -14.38 12.32 -9.47
CA PRO A 134 -13.62 13.15 -10.41
C PRO A 134 -14.49 13.53 -11.61
N ALA A 135 -14.12 14.64 -12.26
CA ALA A 135 -14.82 15.16 -13.42
C ALA A 135 -14.91 14.10 -14.52
#